data_AF-A0A0G1AF58-F1
#
_entry.id   AF-A0A0G1AF58-F1
#
_cell.length_a   1.000
_cell.length_b   1.000
_cell.length_c   1.000
_cell.angle_alpha   90.00
_cell.angle_beta   90.00
_cell.angle_gamma   90.00
#
_symmetry.space_group_name_H-M   'P 1'
#
loop_
_entity.id
_entity.type
_entity.pdbx_description
1 polymer ?
#
loop_
_entity_poly.entity_id
_entity_poly.type
_entity_poly.pdbx_seq_one_letter_code
_entity_poly.pdbx_strand_id
1 'polypeptide(L)'
;MLKTSFNEARSIEIMPAKANWVAGLELPLAGLITAGQPIEAIEEKEIIAVPPDFVTDSANSYVLRVKGESMIEDGILDGDYVIVERNPSPRDGDIVVALLNNAYATLKKFYREQKRIRLQPANSAMKPIYAADPLIQGVVKGVIRKFA
;
A
#
# COMPACT_ATOMS: atom_id res chain seq x y z
N MET A 1 -28.90 -8.85 12.82
CA MET A 1 -30.09 -9.30 12.06
C MET A 1 -31.07 -9.86 13.06
N LEU A 2 -32.35 -9.46 13.02
CA LEU A 2 -33.37 -9.93 13.95
C LEU A 2 -34.31 -10.87 13.19
N LYS A 3 -34.57 -12.06 13.74
CA LYS A 3 -35.51 -13.02 13.17
C LYS A 3 -36.62 -13.26 14.19
N THR A 4 -37.87 -13.10 13.77
CA THR A 4 -39.03 -13.35 14.61
C THR A 4 -39.69 -14.65 14.17
N SER A 5 -39.83 -15.61 15.08
CA SER A 5 -40.58 -16.84 14.85
C SER A 5 -42.05 -16.63 15.23
N PHE A 6 -42.97 -17.15 14.43
CA PHE A 6 -44.40 -17.04 14.68
C PHE A 6 -44.79 -17.95 15.86
N ASN A 7 -45.44 -17.35 16.86
CA ASN A 7 -46.20 -18.00 17.93
C ASN A 7 -45.51 -18.43 19.25
N GLU A 8 -44.34 -17.87 19.57
CA GLU A 8 -43.83 -17.86 20.96
C GLU A 8 -43.71 -16.42 21.45
N ALA A 9 -44.11 -16.18 22.69
CA ALA A 9 -44.24 -14.85 23.28
C ALA A 9 -42.92 -14.05 23.21
N ARG A 10 -42.82 -13.13 22.24
CA ARG A 10 -41.86 -11.99 22.18
C ARG A 10 -40.46 -12.27 22.77
N SER A 11 -39.86 -13.41 22.47
CA SER A 11 -38.46 -13.63 22.80
C SER A 11 -37.60 -12.87 21.78
N ILE A 12 -36.87 -11.86 22.25
CA ILE A 12 -35.77 -11.27 21.48
C ILE A 12 -34.56 -12.12 21.83
N GLU A 13 -34.17 -13.01 20.91
CA GLU A 13 -32.87 -13.65 20.99
C GLU A 13 -31.82 -12.66 20.47
N ILE A 14 -30.90 -12.28 21.36
CA ILE A 14 -29.66 -11.64 20.95
C ILE A 14 -28.85 -12.74 20.28
N MET A 15 -28.99 -12.85 18.96
CA MET A 15 -27.97 -13.53 18.19
C MET A 15 -26.68 -12.75 18.47
N PRO A 16 -25.60 -13.37 18.98
CA PRO A 16 -24.32 -12.72 18.90
C PRO A 16 -24.18 -12.39 17.42
N ALA A 17 -24.16 -11.09 17.10
CA ALA A 17 -23.58 -10.72 15.83
C ALA A 17 -22.24 -11.46 15.86
N LYS A 18 -22.02 -12.39 14.93
CA LYS A 18 -20.66 -12.66 14.53
C LYS A 18 -20.20 -11.29 14.06
N ALA A 19 -19.66 -10.52 15.00
CA ALA A 19 -18.70 -9.52 14.69
C ALA A 19 -17.63 -10.37 14.03
N ASN A 20 -17.72 -10.49 12.70
CA ASN A 20 -16.56 -10.61 11.89
C ASN A 20 -15.78 -9.34 12.20
N TRP A 21 -15.13 -9.30 13.37
CA TRP A 21 -13.84 -8.68 13.49
C TRP A 21 -13.05 -9.44 12.45
N VAL A 22 -13.06 -8.94 11.23
CA VAL A 22 -12.25 -9.51 10.18
C VAL A 22 -10.85 -9.41 10.76
N ALA A 23 -10.28 -10.55 11.17
CA ALA A 23 -8.95 -10.59 11.74
C ALA A 23 -8.05 -9.88 10.72
N GLY A 24 -7.41 -8.79 11.14
CA GLY A 24 -6.57 -8.01 10.25
C GLY A 24 -5.54 -8.94 9.62
N LEU A 25 -5.33 -8.78 8.31
CA LEU A 25 -4.33 -9.57 7.62
C LEU A 25 -2.95 -9.05 8.02
N GLU A 26 -2.12 -9.96 8.53
CA GLU A 26 -0.77 -9.65 8.96
C GLU A 26 0.16 -9.58 7.74
N LEU A 27 0.69 -8.39 7.47
CA LEU A 27 1.69 -8.18 6.41
C LEU A 27 3.04 -7.74 7.01
N PRO A 28 4.17 -8.19 6.44
CA PRO A 28 5.48 -7.76 6.88
C PRO A 28 5.72 -6.29 6.52
N LEU A 29 6.28 -5.52 7.46
CA LEU A 29 6.84 -4.20 7.18
C LEU A 29 8.23 -4.39 6.57
N ALA A 30 8.35 -4.21 5.25
CA ALA A 30 9.56 -4.60 4.52
C ALA A 30 10.65 -3.51 4.43
N GLY A 31 10.45 -2.35 5.05
CA GLY A 31 11.44 -1.27 5.00
C GLY A 31 10.88 0.15 5.11
N LEU A 32 11.80 1.10 5.22
CA LEU A 32 11.55 2.53 5.07
C LEU A 32 11.94 2.97 3.65
N ILE A 33 11.01 3.57 2.91
CA ILE A 33 11.36 4.17 1.61
C ILE A 33 11.76 5.62 1.84
N THR A 34 13.05 5.90 1.90
CA THR A 34 13.58 7.27 1.92
C THR A 34 13.71 7.81 0.49
N ALA A 35 13.16 9.00 0.23
CA ALA A 35 13.43 9.72 -1.02
C ALA A 35 14.96 9.93 -1.22
N GLY A 36 15.53 9.30 -2.25
CA GLY A 36 16.93 9.49 -2.63
C GLY A 36 17.97 8.78 -1.75
N GLN A 37 17.57 7.90 -0.83
CA GLN A 37 18.47 6.98 -0.10
C GLN A 37 18.05 5.51 -0.24
N PRO A 38 18.96 4.54 -0.06
CA PRO A 38 18.63 3.14 -0.28
C PRO A 38 17.48 2.64 0.62
N ILE A 39 16.82 1.55 0.24
CA ILE A 39 15.91 0.87 1.19
C ILE A 39 16.76 0.43 2.38
N GLU A 40 16.49 1.00 3.55
CA GLU A 40 17.03 0.48 4.80
C GLU A 40 16.20 -0.74 5.18
N ALA A 41 16.86 -1.90 5.23
CA ALA A 41 16.26 -3.11 5.77
C ALA A 41 16.06 -2.90 7.28
N ILE A 42 14.81 -3.00 7.74
CA ILE A 42 14.51 -2.95 9.17
C ILE A 42 14.92 -4.31 9.75
N GLU A 43 15.79 -4.33 10.76
CA GLU A 43 16.26 -5.58 11.39
C GLU A 43 15.14 -6.29 12.16
N GLU A 44 14.14 -5.55 12.63
CA GLU A 44 12.94 -6.09 13.25
C GLU A 44 11.88 -6.40 12.18
N LYS A 45 11.43 -7.66 12.15
CA LYS A 45 10.27 -8.10 11.35
C LYS A 45 8.99 -7.58 11.99
N GLU A 46 8.78 -6.27 11.93
CA GLU A 46 7.51 -5.66 12.31
C GLU A 46 6.40 -6.19 11.38
N ILE A 47 5.24 -6.48 11.96
CA ILE A 47 4.06 -6.95 11.25
C ILE A 47 2.96 -5.91 11.46
N ILE A 48 2.28 -5.56 10.39
CA ILE A 48 1.14 -4.63 10.42
C ILE A 48 -0.11 -5.40 10.02
N ALA A 49 -1.12 -5.35 10.90
CA ALA A 49 -2.45 -5.84 10.60
C ALA A 49 -3.17 -4.83 9.70
N VAL A 50 -3.55 -5.25 8.49
CA VAL A 50 -4.27 -4.42 7.51
C VAL A 50 -5.66 -4.99 7.23
N PRO A 51 -6.63 -4.16 6.80
CA PRO A 51 -7.92 -4.68 6.37
C PRO A 51 -7.76 -5.62 5.16
N PRO A 52 -8.35 -6.83 5.15
CA PRO A 52 -8.18 -7.77 4.04
C PRO A 52 -8.67 -7.25 2.69
N ASP A 53 -9.66 -6.35 2.67
CA ASP A 53 -10.18 -5.75 1.44
C ASP A 53 -9.13 -4.93 0.66
N PHE A 54 -8.01 -4.57 1.31
CA PHE A 54 -6.91 -3.83 0.69
C PHE A 54 -5.88 -4.77 0.03
N VAL A 55 -6.05 -6.08 0.17
CA VAL A 55 -5.04 -7.08 -0.20
C VAL A 55 -5.67 -8.20 -1.02
N THR A 56 -5.30 -8.28 -2.30
CA THR A 56 -5.74 -9.37 -3.18
C THR A 56 -4.98 -10.66 -2.89
N ASP A 57 -3.68 -10.54 -2.63
CA ASP A 57 -2.76 -11.66 -2.40
C ASP A 57 -1.85 -11.34 -1.22
N SER A 58 -2.11 -11.97 -0.08
CA SER A 58 -1.36 -11.75 1.16
C SER A 58 0.09 -12.24 1.08
N ALA A 59 0.36 -13.32 0.35
CA ALA A 59 1.70 -13.89 0.25
C ALA A 59 2.63 -13.00 -0.57
N ASN A 60 2.07 -12.23 -1.50
CA ASN A 60 2.78 -11.30 -2.37
C ASN A 60 2.64 -9.84 -1.95
N SER A 61 2.09 -9.56 -0.76
CA SER A 61 1.91 -8.20 -0.26
C SER A 61 2.80 -7.88 0.93
N TYR A 62 3.15 -6.61 1.07
CA TYR A 62 3.96 -6.11 2.16
C TYR A 62 3.63 -4.64 2.41
N VAL A 63 4.00 -4.14 3.59
CA VAL A 63 3.82 -2.73 3.95
C VAL A 63 5.16 -2.02 3.89
N LEU A 64 5.15 -0.75 3.48
CA LEU A 64 6.30 0.13 3.54
C LEU A 64 5.91 1.42 4.23
N ARG A 65 6.85 1.98 4.99
CA ARG A 65 6.69 3.34 5.53
C ARG A 65 7.23 4.34 4.52
N VAL A 66 6.41 5.31 4.15
CA VAL A 66 6.75 6.41 3.24
C VAL A 66 7.63 7.40 3.96
N LYS A 67 8.71 7.83 3.31
CA LYS A 67 9.52 8.97 3.75
C LYS A 67 9.78 9.94 2.59
N GLY A 68 9.43 11.20 2.82
CA GLY A 68 9.47 12.29 1.85
C GLY A 68 8.14 12.63 1.20
N GLU A 69 8.17 13.64 0.33
CA GLU A 69 6.97 14.36 -0.13
C GLU A 69 6.64 14.14 -1.61
N SER A 70 7.17 13.09 -2.24
CA SER A 70 7.07 12.98 -3.71
C SER A 70 5.67 12.67 -4.24
N MET A 71 4.74 12.34 -3.35
CA MET A 71 3.38 11.93 -3.68
C MET A 71 2.31 12.75 -2.91
N ILE A 72 2.66 13.94 -2.42
CA ILE A 72 1.77 14.78 -1.60
C ILE A 72 0.47 15.17 -2.31
N GLU A 73 0.50 15.39 -3.62
CA GLU A 73 -0.68 15.80 -4.40
C GLU A 73 -1.66 14.65 -4.61
N ASP A 74 -1.20 13.40 -4.47
CA ASP A 74 -2.05 12.21 -4.40
C ASP A 74 -2.47 11.86 -2.96
N GLY A 75 -2.13 12.72 -1.99
CA GLY A 75 -2.48 12.53 -0.59
C GLY A 75 -1.63 11.50 0.16
N ILE A 76 -0.52 11.04 -0.41
CA ILE A 76 0.47 10.20 0.28
C ILE A 76 1.52 11.10 0.91
N LEU A 77 1.56 11.12 2.24
CA LEU A 77 2.41 12.01 3.04
C LEU A 77 3.55 11.23 3.70
N ASP A 78 4.53 11.99 4.18
CA ASP A 78 5.61 11.45 5.02
C ASP A 78 5.04 10.74 6.25
N GLY A 79 5.55 9.55 6.55
CA GLY A 79 5.12 8.73 7.68
C GLY A 79 3.95 7.79 7.39
N ASP A 80 3.33 7.86 6.21
CA ASP A 80 2.26 6.94 5.82
C ASP A 80 2.74 5.50 5.70
N TYR A 81 1.82 4.57 5.92
CA TYR A 81 2.01 3.16 5.59
C TYR A 81 1.32 2.86 4.27
N VAL A 82 2.07 2.40 3.28
CA VAL A 82 1.52 1.96 1.99
C VAL A 82 1.53 0.45 1.91
N ILE A 83 0.40 -0.11 1.46
CA ILE A 83 0.26 -1.54 1.18
C ILE A 83 0.68 -1.75 -0.27
N VAL A 84 1.64 -2.63 -0.49
CA VAL A 84 2.26 -2.87 -1.79
C VAL A 84 2.08 -4.34 -2.16
N GLU A 85 1.51 -4.57 -3.35
CA GLU A 85 1.40 -5.90 -3.94
C GLU A 85 2.53 -6.07 -4.96
N ARG A 86 3.30 -7.16 -4.85
CA ARG A 86 4.35 -7.53 -5.82
C ARG A 86 3.70 -7.88 -7.15
N ASN A 87 3.48 -6.88 -7.99
CA ASN A 87 2.96 -7.05 -9.34
C ASN A 87 4.05 -6.67 -10.37
N PRO A 88 4.48 -7.60 -11.23
CA PRO A 88 5.50 -7.33 -12.25
C PRO A 88 5.01 -6.42 -13.40
N SER A 89 3.70 -6.17 -13.52
CA SER A 89 3.10 -5.48 -14.66
C SER A 89 2.18 -4.33 -14.21
N PRO A 90 2.72 -3.19 -13.74
CA PRO A 90 1.92 -2.01 -13.40
C PRO A 90 1.21 -1.43 -14.63
N ARG A 91 0.06 -0.78 -14.43
CA ARG A 91 -0.66 -0.02 -15.46
C ARG A 91 -0.23 1.44 -15.47
N ASP A 92 -0.52 2.13 -16.56
CA ASP A 92 -0.24 3.58 -16.62
C ASP A 92 -1.12 4.32 -15.61
N GLY A 93 -0.51 5.18 -14.81
CA GLY A 93 -1.14 5.87 -13.69
C GLY A 93 -1.03 5.15 -12.34
N ASP A 94 -0.65 3.87 -12.31
CA ASP A 94 -0.45 3.15 -11.06
C ASP A 94 0.67 3.79 -10.24
N ILE A 95 0.48 3.88 -8.93
CA ILE A 95 1.53 4.27 -8.00
C ILE A 95 2.39 3.04 -7.73
N VAL A 96 3.67 3.11 -8.09
CA VAL A 96 4.60 1.99 -8.01
C VAL A 96 5.73 2.28 -7.03
N VAL A 97 6.25 1.22 -6.43
CA VAL A 97 7.55 1.23 -5.79
C VAL A 97 8.58 0.84 -6.85
N ALA A 98 9.41 1.79 -7.27
CA ALA A 98 10.47 1.59 -8.25
C ALA A 98 11.83 1.65 -7.56
N LEU A 99 12.74 0.74 -7.93
CA LEU A 99 14.13 0.77 -7.51
C LEU A 99 14.97 1.45 -8.59
N LEU A 100 15.56 2.60 -8.24
CA LEU A 100 16.45 3.37 -9.09
C LEU A 100 17.92 3.03 -8.77
N ASN A 101 18.72 2.84 -9.82
CA ASN A 101 20.16 2.57 -9.74
C ASN A 101 20.52 1.42 -8.77
N ASN A 102 19.65 0.40 -8.68
CA ASN A 102 19.80 -0.76 -7.80
C ASN A 102 19.99 -0.45 -6.31
N ALA A 103 19.73 0.78 -5.88
CA ALA A 103 19.97 1.21 -4.50
C ALA A 103 18.72 1.88 -3.92
N TYR A 104 18.08 2.79 -4.67
CA TYR A 104 17.12 3.75 -4.12
C TYR A 104 15.67 3.38 -4.45
N ALA A 105 14.84 3.05 -3.46
CA ALA A 105 13.41 2.89 -3.70
C ALA A 105 12.69 4.24 -3.73
N THR A 106 11.67 4.35 -4.55
CA THR A 106 10.86 5.55 -4.64
C THR A 106 9.41 5.22 -4.99
N LEU A 107 8.47 6.03 -4.47
CA LEU A 107 7.08 6.02 -4.92
C LEU A 107 6.89 7.05 -6.03
N LYS A 108 6.37 6.61 -7.17
CA LYS A 108 6.03 7.46 -8.32
C LYS A 108 4.84 6.86 -9.07
N LYS A 109 4.11 7.68 -9.83
CA LYS A 109 3.19 7.16 -10.86
C LYS A 109 3.98 6.60 -12.03
N PHE A 110 3.59 5.42 -12.48
CA PHE A 110 4.20 4.73 -13.60
C PHE A 110 3.50 5.12 -14.91
N TYR A 111 4.28 5.44 -15.95
CA TYR A 111 3.76 5.67 -17.30
C TYR A 111 4.71 5.10 -18.35
N ARG A 112 4.16 4.34 -19.31
CA ARG A 112 4.91 3.89 -20.48
C ARG A 112 4.97 5.00 -21.53
N GLU A 113 6.18 5.31 -22.00
CA GLU A 113 6.42 6.11 -23.20
C GLU A 113 7.09 5.24 -24.26
N GLN A 114 7.10 5.66 -25.53
CA GLN A 114 7.54 4.83 -26.67
C GLN A 114 8.90 4.13 -26.52
N LYS A 115 9.84 4.71 -25.75
CA LYS A 115 11.21 4.20 -25.60
C LYS A 115 11.70 4.15 -24.15
N ARG A 116 10.84 4.46 -23.18
CA ARG A 116 11.23 4.62 -21.77
C ARG A 116 10.02 4.60 -20.85
N ILE A 117 10.26 4.39 -19.57
CA ILE A 117 9.30 4.59 -18.50
C ILE A 117 9.49 5.99 -17.92
N ARG A 118 8.37 6.69 -17.73
CA ARG A 118 8.31 7.93 -16.95
C ARG A 118 7.75 7.59 -15.56
N LEU A 119 8.57 7.84 -14.55
CA LEU A 119 8.21 7.79 -13.14
C LEU A 119 7.89 9.22 -12.69
N GLN A 120 6.60 9.50 -12.58
CA GLN A 120 6.07 10.83 -12.32
C GLN A 120 5.79 11.03 -10.83
N PRO A 121 6.40 12.04 -10.16
CA PRO A 121 5.95 12.43 -8.84
C PRO A 121 4.56 13.08 -8.90
N ALA A 122 3.77 12.85 -7.86
CA ALA A 122 2.60 13.68 -7.55
C ALA A 122 3.03 14.80 -6.58
N ASN A 123 3.95 15.63 -7.07
CA ASN A 123 4.45 16.83 -6.42
C ASN A 123 4.99 17.76 -7.52
N SER A 124 4.32 18.89 -7.72
CA SER A 124 4.63 19.91 -8.73
C SER A 124 6.02 20.54 -8.58
N ALA A 125 6.62 20.51 -7.39
CA ALA A 125 7.99 20.96 -7.17
C ALA A 125 9.05 19.96 -7.65
N MET A 126 8.66 18.72 -7.99
CA MET A 126 9.58 17.66 -8.38
C MET A 126 9.49 17.33 -9.88
N LYS A 127 10.64 17.07 -10.50
CA LYS A 127 10.71 16.70 -11.92
C LYS A 127 10.44 15.21 -12.14
N PRO A 128 9.86 14.82 -13.29
CA PRO A 128 9.72 13.41 -13.66
C PRO A 128 11.08 12.73 -13.82
N ILE A 129 11.14 11.45 -13.45
CA ILE A 129 12.32 10.61 -13.65
C ILE A 129 12.07 9.72 -14.85
N TYR A 130 13.04 9.64 -15.77
CA TYR A 130 12.95 8.81 -16.96
C TYR A 130 13.96 7.67 -16.86
N ALA A 131 13.51 6.44 -17.02
CA ALA A 131 14.34 5.24 -16.99
C ALA A 131 14.01 4.34 -18.17
N ALA A 132 15.01 3.68 -18.75
CA ALA A 132 14.78 2.74 -19.85
C ALA A 132 14.03 1.48 -19.35
N ASP A 133 14.51 0.92 -18.23
CA ASP A 133 13.96 -0.30 -17.63
C ASP A 133 14.10 -0.23 -16.09
N PRO A 134 13.21 0.50 -15.38
CA PRO A 134 13.27 0.56 -13.92
C PRO A 134 12.76 -0.75 -13.31
N LEU A 135 13.47 -1.24 -12.29
CA LEU A 135 13.00 -2.40 -11.54
C LEU A 135 11.79 -2.03 -10.67
N ILE A 136 10.62 -2.51 -11.04
CA ILE A 136 9.38 -2.31 -10.28
C ILE A 136 9.26 -3.40 -9.21
N GLN A 137 9.21 -2.98 -7.95
CA GLN A 137 9.07 -3.87 -6.78
C GLN A 137 7.62 -4.20 -6.46
N GLY A 138 6.67 -3.35 -6.87
CA GLY A 138 5.25 -3.58 -6.67
C GLY A 138 4.40 -2.34 -6.93
N VAL A 139 3.09 -2.53 -6.80
CA VAL A 139 2.05 -1.51 -6.99
C VAL A 139 1.39 -1.22 -5.65
N VAL A 140 1.22 0.05 -5.32
CA VAL A 140 0.51 0.49 -4.12
C VAL A 140 -0.99 0.22 -4.27
N LYS A 141 -1.56 -0.51 -3.32
CA LYS A 141 -2.99 -0.86 -3.26
C LYS A 141 -3.78 -0.05 -2.25
N GLY A 142 -3.11 0.54 -1.28
CA GLY A 142 -3.76 1.40 -0.30
C GLY A 142 -2.79 2.12 0.61
N VAL A 143 -3.36 3.03 1.39
CA VAL A 143 -2.64 3.91 2.33
C VAL A 143 -3.33 3.82 3.68
N ILE A 144 -2.54 3.64 4.73
CA ILE A 144 -2.97 3.72 6.12
C ILE A 144 -2.20 4.86 6.77
N ARG A 145 -2.93 5.82 7.34
CA ARG A 145 -2.36 6.93 8.11
C ARG A 145 -2.83 6.85 9.54
N LYS A 146 -1.87 6.86 10.47
CA LYS A 146 -2.13 7.00 11.89
C LYS A 146 -1.91 8.45 12.30
N PHE A 147 -2.94 9.09 12.82
CA PHE A 147 -2.81 10.38 13.51
C PHE A 147 -2.48 10.14 14.98
N ALA A 148 -1.80 11.11 15.59
CA ALA A 148 -1.57 11.13 17.03
C ALA A 148 -2.87 11.47 17.78
#